data_AF-A0A2V9FCD9-F1
#
_entry.id   AF-A0A2V9FCD9-F1
#
_cell.length_a   1.000
_cell.length_b   1.000
_cell.length_c   1.000
_cell.angle_alpha   90.00
_cell.angle_beta   90.00
_cell.angle_gamma   90.00
#
_symmetry.space_group_name_H-M   'P 1'
#
loop_
_entity.id
_entity.type
_entity.pdbx_description
1 polymer ?
#
loop_
_entity_poly.entity_id
_entity_poly.type
_entity_poly.pdbx_seq_one_letter_code
_entity_poly.pdbx_strand_id
1 'polypeptide(L)' 'MEASDGTIAEVFEWKSKEAIESAHKSLAVQALWKEFSDICDYVPVASIAEAKQLFAEFALVR' A
#
# COMPACT_ATOMS: atom_id res chain seq x y z
N MET A 1 7.36 -5.12 0.24
CA MET A 1 7.89 -5.81 1.44
C MET A 1 6.81 -6.78 1.90
N GLU A 2 7.15 -7.94 2.46
CA GLU A 2 6.17 -8.98 2.84
C GLU A 2 6.22 -9.27 4.34
N ALA A 3 5.05 -9.27 4.98
CA ALA A 3 4.87 -9.65 6.38
C ALA A 3 4.79 -11.17 6.55
N SER A 4 4.99 -11.65 7.78
CA SER A 4 4.92 -13.08 8.11
C SER A 4 3.55 -13.73 7.85
N ASP A 5 2.47 -12.94 7.80
CA ASP A 5 1.12 -13.38 7.47
C ASP A 5 0.79 -13.31 5.96
N GLY A 6 1.78 -12.96 5.13
CA GLY A 6 1.63 -12.80 3.68
C GLY A 6 1.10 -11.43 3.25
N THR A 7 0.84 -10.50 4.18
CA THR A 7 0.47 -9.12 3.83
C THR A 7 1.61 -8.42 3.10
N ILE A 8 1.31 -7.83 1.93
CA ILE A 8 2.27 -7.02 1.19
C ILE A 8 2.16 -5.56 1.62
N ALA A 9 3.28 -5.01 2.09
CA ALA A 9 3.44 -3.59 2.37
C ALA A 9 4.16 -2.88 1.22
N GLU A 10 3.47 -1.91 0.64
CA GLU A 10 3.97 -0.99 -0.38
C GLU A 10 3.95 0.45 0.17
N VAL A 11 5.02 1.19 -0.05
CA VAL A 11 5.18 2.57 0.45
C VAL A 11 5.32 3.51 -0.73
N PHE A 12 4.45 4.51 -0.78
CA PHE A 12 4.45 5.54 -1.82
C PHE A 12 4.87 6.89 -1.24
N GLU A 13 5.74 7.58 -1.96
CA GLU A 13 6.00 9.00 -1.73
C GLU A 13 5.31 9.82 -2.82
N TRP A 14 4.75 10.95 -2.43
CA TRP A 14 4.08 11.87 -3.34
C TRP A 14 4.78 13.23 -3.32
N LYS A 15 4.92 13.83 -4.50
CA LYS A 15 5.55 15.15 -4.65
C LYS A 15 4.87 16.24 -3.81
N SER A 16 3.54 16.19 -3.70
CA SER A 16 2.75 17.12 -2.89
C SER A 16 1.34 16.58 -2.64
N LYS A 17 0.56 17.27 -1.80
CA LYS A 17 -0.85 16.93 -1.54
C LYS A 17 -1.71 17.09 -2.79
N GLU A 18 -1.46 18.12 -3.59
CA GLU A 18 -2.19 18.39 -4.82
C GLU A 18 -1.95 17.28 -5.86
N ALA A 19 -0.76 16.68 -5.88
CA ALA A 19 -0.47 15.52 -6.73
C ALA A 19 -1.32 14.29 -6.32
N ILE A 20 -1.50 14.06 -5.02
CA ILE A 20 -2.38 13.01 -4.50
C ILE A 20 -3.82 13.27 -4.93
N GLU A 21 -4.33 14.49 -4.71
CA GLU A 21 -5.70 14.87 -5.07
C GLU A 21 -5.97 14.76 -6.58
N SER A 22 -4.97 15.10 -7.41
CA SER A 22 -5.05 14.95 -8.86
C SER A 22 -5.12 13.47 -9.27
N ALA A 23 -4.32 12.60 -8.64
CA ALA A 23 -4.35 11.17 -8.89
C ALA A 23 -5.74 10.57 -8.60
N HIS A 24 -6.40 10.99 -7.52
CA HIS A 24 -7.76 10.56 -7.18
C HIS A 24 -8.82 10.97 -8.23
N LYS A 25 -8.54 11.94 -9.09
CA LYS A 25 -9.44 12.42 -10.16
C LYS A 25 -9.08 11.86 -11.54
N SER A 26 -7.94 11.17 -11.68
CA SER A 26 -7.50 10.62 -12.94
C SER A 26 -8.19 9.29 -13.25
N LEU A 27 -8.92 9.23 -14.37
CA LEU A 27 -9.60 8.01 -14.81
C LEU A 27 -8.64 6.84 -15.02
N ALA A 28 -7.42 7.11 -15.52
CA ALA A 28 -6.40 6.08 -15.73
C ALA A 28 -5.91 5.51 -14.39
N VAL A 29 -5.72 6.35 -13.38
CA VAL A 29 -5.30 5.92 -12.04
C VAL A 29 -6.42 5.13 -11.35
N GLN A 30 -7.67 5.58 -11.47
CA GLN A 30 -8.82 4.87 -10.92
C GLN A 30 -8.99 3.48 -11.54
N ALA A 31 -8.81 3.34 -12.86
CA ALA A 31 -8.86 2.04 -13.54
C ALA A 31 -7.79 1.08 -13.00
N LEU A 32 -6.55 1.57 -12.85
CA LEU A 32 -5.47 0.79 -12.26
C LEU A 32 -5.79 0.35 -10.82
N TRP A 33 -6.20 1.28 -9.96
CA TRP A 33 -6.55 0.96 -8.56
C TRP A 33 -7.73 -0.01 -8.46
N LYS A 34 -8.68 0.04 -9.40
CA LYS A 34 -9.76 -0.94 -9.48
C LYS A 34 -9.24 -2.35 -9.72
N GLU A 35 -8.30 -2.54 -10.65
CA GLU A 35 -7.72 -3.86 -10.92
C GLU A 35 -7.06 -4.45 -9.66
N PHE A 36 -6.35 -3.63 -8.88
CA PHE A 36 -5.82 -4.05 -7.57
C PHE A 36 -6.92 -4.38 -6.57
N SER A 37 -7.95 -3.54 -6.48
CA SER A 37 -9.05 -3.71 -5.52
C SER A 37 -9.92 -4.94 -5.82
N ASP A 38 -9.91 -5.42 -7.06
CA ASP A 38 -10.63 -6.63 -7.46
C ASP A 38 -9.94 -7.92 -6.97
N ILE A 39 -8.65 -7.86 -6.60
CA ILE A 39 -7.84 -9.03 -6.19
C ILE A 39 -7.19 -8.89 -4.81
N CYS A 40 -7.25 -7.72 -4.17
CA CYS A 40 -6.61 -7.45 -2.90
C CYS A 40 -7.59 -6.91 -1.85
N ASP A 41 -7.40 -7.34 -0.60
CA ASP A 41 -7.97 -6.70 0.57
C ASP A 41 -6.98 -5.68 1.17
N TYR A 42 -7.47 -4.48 1.48
CA TYR A 42 -6.65 -3.45 2.13
C TYR A 42 -6.86 -3.48 3.65
N VAL A 43 -5.75 -3.64 4.38
CA VAL A 43 -5.74 -3.64 5.85
C VAL A 43 -5.06 -2.38 6.39
N PRO A 44 -5.47 -1.85 7.56
CA PRO A 44 -4.77 -0.74 8.20
C PRO A 44 -3.32 -1.10 8.51
N VAL A 45 -2.36 -0.20 8.27
CA VAL A 45 -0.94 -0.51 8.55
C VAL A 45 -0.71 -0.94 10.01
N ALA A 46 -1.51 -0.39 10.94
CA ALA A 46 -1.45 -0.70 12.36
C ALA A 46 -1.93 -2.12 12.72
N SER A 47 -2.60 -2.84 11.80
CA SER A 47 -2.96 -4.25 12.03
C SER A 47 -1.80 -5.20 11.77
N ILE A 48 -0.81 -4.79 10.98
CA ILE A 48 0.38 -5.60 10.64
C ILE A 48 1.28 -5.73 11.89
N ALA A 49 1.72 -6.94 12.20
CA ALA A 49 2.47 -7.22 13.44
C ALA A 49 3.84 -6.53 13.46
N GLU A 50 4.53 -6.56 12.33
CA GLU A 50 5.86 -5.99 12.07
C GLU A 50 5.83 -4.46 12.26
N ALA A 51 4.75 -3.79 11.87
CA ALA A 51 4.59 -2.34 11.98
C ALA A 51 4.46 -1.83 13.44
N LYS A 52 4.28 -2.73 14.41
CA LYS A 52 4.22 -2.39 15.85
C LYS A 52 5.59 -2.43 16.52
N GLN A 53 6.61 -2.92 15.84
CA GLN A 53 7.97 -2.98 16.36
C GLN A 53 8.70 -1.66 16.12
N LEU A 54 9.66 -1.33 16.99
CA LEU A 54 10.52 -0.15 16.80
C LEU A 54 11.30 -0.21 15.48
N PHE A 55 11.71 -1.41 15.10
CA PHE A 55 12.34 -1.71 13.83
C PHE A 55 11.52 -2.80 13.15
N ALA A 56 10.79 -2.44 12.10
CA ALA A 56 9.92 -3.37 11.39
C ALA A 56 10.74 -4.27 10.46
N GLU A 57 10.64 -5.58 10.65
CA GLU A 57 11.35 -6.57 9.85
C GLU A 57 10.38 -7.21 8.85
N PHE A 58 10.60 -6.97 7.56
CA PHE A 58 9.82 -7.57 6.48
C PHE A 58 10.69 -8.39 5.54
N ALA A 59 10.12 -9.40 4.91
CA ALA A 59 10.78 -10.18 3.87
C ALA A 59 10.75 -9.47 2.50
N LEU A 60 11.64 -9.92 1.61
CA LEU A 60 11.61 -9.55 0.19
C LEU A 60 10.40 -10.22 -0.48
N VAL A 61 9.61 -9.44 -1.22
CA VAL A 61 8.56 -9.96 -2.11
C VAL A 61 9.23 -10.63 -3.31
N ARG A 62 8.91 -11.89 -3.58
CA ARG A 62 9.48 -12.66 -4.69
C ARG A 62 8.65 -12.61 -5.96
#